data_AF-A0A8T4AT61-F1
#
_entry.id   AF-A0A8T4AT61-F1
#
_cell.length_a   1.000
_cell.length_b   1.000
_cell.length_c   1.000
_cell.angle_alpha   90.00
_cell.angle_beta   90.00
_cell.angle_gamma   90.00
#
_symmetry.space_group_name_H-M   'P 1'
#
loop_
_entity.id
_entity.type
_entity.pdbx_description
1 polymer ?
#
loop_
_entity_poly.entity_id
_entity_poly.type
_entity_poly.pdbx_seq_one_letter_code
_entity_poly.pdbx_strand_id
1 'polypeptide(L)'
;MSEQMNVWQNAAFQLDDLYSRDLSVARRQLKNQPQLLVLEGTRHKFFPIRRLADGIAGRKMDARKSEAQEVQRYRQNLRYSGFREITEEHAEHKDLLGSLESLLVDMFKENPSPSKKTFWILNTDIREAVLDAFRQYDEHGMPDGFAEARTWFVSHPETDVPYPAKMIWGIAINKKGSEFISHQARDGLRQAGFECADLTNLAEPDRRPAQLKEGSIRETIQVRRERNPIARALCIEHYRKKNDGRLICIVCEFEFATSYGVLGAGFIHVHHLNPISEAASSRFVSPEIDLVPVCPNCHSMIHRGGENRSITEMRSILAQNYL
;
A
#
# COMPACT_ATOMS: atom_id res chain seq x y z
N MET A 1 5.97 -1.82 -26.91
CA MET A 1 6.44 -1.26 -25.63
C MET A 1 5.27 -1.39 -24.67
N SER A 2 5.33 -2.33 -23.72
CA SER A 2 4.21 -2.57 -22.82
C SER A 2 4.13 -1.42 -21.81
N GLU A 3 3.07 -0.62 -21.89
CA GLU A 3 2.57 0.11 -20.73
C GLU A 3 2.61 -0.83 -19.53
N GLN A 4 3.25 -0.40 -18.44
CA GLN A 4 3.35 -1.19 -17.23
C GLN A 4 1.97 -1.24 -16.60
N MET A 5 1.15 -2.16 -17.09
CA MET A 5 -0.25 -2.29 -16.73
C MET A 5 -0.36 -2.56 -15.25
N ASN A 6 -1.23 -1.79 -14.61
CA ASN A 6 -1.56 -1.93 -13.21
C ASN A 6 -2.00 -3.37 -12.90
N VAL A 7 -1.65 -3.90 -11.73
CA VAL A 7 -2.04 -5.26 -11.29
C VAL A 7 -3.54 -5.53 -11.44
N TRP A 8 -4.39 -4.51 -11.25
CA TRP A 8 -5.83 -4.61 -11.46
C TRP A 8 -6.22 -4.68 -12.94
N GLN A 9 -5.52 -3.95 -13.80
CA GLN A 9 -5.72 -4.03 -15.25
C GLN A 9 -5.28 -5.42 -15.75
N ASN A 10 -4.09 -5.90 -15.36
CA ASN A 10 -3.62 -7.24 -15.70
C ASN A 10 -4.63 -8.33 -15.31
N ALA A 11 -5.16 -8.28 -14.09
CA ALA A 11 -6.18 -9.22 -13.64
C ALA A 11 -7.48 -9.09 -14.45
N ALA A 12 -7.87 -7.87 -14.83
CA ALA A 12 -9.05 -7.63 -15.66
C ALA A 12 -8.88 -8.22 -17.07
N PHE A 13 -7.72 -8.11 -17.70
CA PHE A 13 -7.45 -8.75 -19.00
C PHE A 13 -7.49 -10.28 -18.92
N GLN A 14 -6.97 -10.86 -17.83
CA GLN A 14 -7.09 -12.32 -17.63
C GLN A 14 -8.55 -12.75 -17.45
N LEU A 15 -9.34 -11.98 -16.70
CA LEU A 15 -10.76 -12.25 -16.52
C LEU A 15 -11.58 -12.01 -17.79
N ASP A 16 -11.21 -11.01 -18.59
CA ASP A 16 -11.80 -10.72 -19.90
C ASP A 16 -11.61 -11.90 -20.86
N ASP A 17 -10.43 -12.52 -20.84
CA ASP A 17 -10.18 -13.72 -21.64
C ASP A 17 -11.03 -14.91 -21.17
N LEU A 18 -11.20 -15.08 -19.86
CA LEU A 18 -12.10 -16.11 -19.31
C LEU A 18 -13.55 -15.87 -19.74
N TYR A 19 -14.04 -14.64 -19.67
CA TYR A 19 -15.38 -14.27 -20.10
C TYR A 19 -15.60 -14.51 -21.59
N SER A 20 -14.58 -14.26 -22.40
CA SER A 20 -14.62 -14.49 -23.84
C SER A 20 -14.69 -15.98 -24.21
N ARG A 21 -14.13 -16.85 -23.37
CA ARG A 21 -14.22 -18.31 -23.54
C ARG A 21 -15.56 -18.88 -23.06
N ASP A 22 -16.13 -18.30 -22.01
CA ASP A 22 -17.43 -18.72 -21.46
C ASP A 22 -18.21 -17.52 -20.89
N LEU A 23 -19.13 -16.99 -21.69
CA LEU A 23 -20.01 -15.89 -21.29
C LEU A 23 -20.90 -16.24 -20.09
N SER A 24 -21.16 -17.52 -19.81
CA SER A 24 -21.95 -17.93 -18.65
C SER A 24 -21.24 -17.60 -17.33
N VAL A 25 -19.90 -17.55 -17.33
CA VAL A 25 -19.08 -17.12 -16.19
C VAL A 25 -19.28 -15.64 -15.93
N ALA A 26 -19.16 -14.79 -16.96
CA ALA A 26 -19.36 -13.34 -16.87
C ALA A 26 -20.74 -13.01 -16.28
N ARG A 27 -21.75 -13.63 -16.87
CA ARG A 27 -23.15 -13.57 -16.48
C ARG A 27 -23.37 -13.90 -15.00
N ARG A 28 -22.88 -15.07 -14.56
CA ARG A 28 -22.98 -15.51 -13.15
C ARG A 28 -22.29 -14.56 -12.20
N GLN A 29 -21.11 -14.07 -12.59
CA GLN A 29 -20.27 -13.27 -11.73
C GLN A 29 -20.74 -11.82 -11.63
N LEU A 30 -21.37 -11.23 -12.65
CA LEU A 30 -21.81 -9.83 -12.61
C LEU A 30 -23.14 -9.61 -11.89
N LYS A 31 -24.07 -10.58 -11.94
CA LYS A 31 -25.46 -10.43 -11.45
C LYS A 31 -25.53 -9.89 -10.01
N ASN A 32 -24.82 -10.56 -9.08
CA ASN A 32 -24.94 -10.30 -7.63
C ASN A 32 -23.75 -9.56 -7.03
N GLN A 33 -22.89 -8.94 -7.85
CA GLN A 33 -21.72 -8.24 -7.33
C GLN A 33 -22.03 -6.75 -7.14
N PRO A 34 -21.81 -6.20 -5.93
CA PRO A 34 -22.11 -4.82 -5.62
C PRO A 34 -21.02 -3.85 -6.09
N GLN A 35 -19.78 -4.32 -6.26
CA GLN A 35 -18.66 -3.46 -6.63
C GLN A 35 -17.96 -3.99 -7.88
N LEU A 36 -17.92 -3.15 -8.90
CA LEU A 36 -17.40 -3.49 -10.22
C LEU A 36 -16.30 -2.51 -10.59
N LEU A 37 -15.17 -3.03 -11.05
CA LEU A 37 -14.19 -2.27 -11.79
C LEU A 37 -14.70 -2.10 -13.22
N VAL A 38 -14.57 -0.89 -13.74
CA VAL A 38 -14.86 -0.55 -15.14
C VAL A 38 -13.53 -0.31 -15.82
N LEU A 39 -13.29 -1.05 -16.90
CA LEU A 39 -12.09 -0.88 -17.72
C LEU A 39 -12.51 -0.73 -19.18
N GLU A 40 -12.02 0.33 -19.82
CA GLU A 40 -12.18 0.53 -21.26
C GLU A 40 -11.05 -0.20 -22.00
N GLY A 41 -11.27 -0.57 -23.26
CA GLY A 41 -10.27 -1.26 -24.10
C GLY A 41 -10.20 -2.79 -23.92
N THR A 42 -11.01 -3.36 -23.04
CA THR A 42 -11.26 -4.81 -22.94
C THR A 42 -12.50 -5.22 -23.75
N ARG A 43 -12.65 -6.52 -24.06
CA ARG A 43 -13.85 -7.02 -24.78
C ARG A 43 -15.11 -6.86 -23.92
N HIS A 44 -14.96 -7.05 -22.62
CA HIS A 44 -15.99 -6.83 -21.60
C HIS A 44 -15.62 -5.63 -20.74
N LYS A 45 -16.61 -4.83 -20.36
CA LYS A 45 -16.38 -3.57 -19.65
C LYS A 45 -16.36 -3.69 -18.12
N PHE A 46 -17.06 -4.68 -17.57
CA PHE A 46 -17.34 -4.77 -16.13
C PHE A 46 -16.71 -6.00 -15.50
N PHE A 47 -16.04 -5.79 -14.37
CA PHE A 47 -15.31 -6.85 -13.67
C PHE A 47 -15.56 -6.81 -12.16
N PRO A 48 -16.01 -7.90 -11.53
CA PRO A 48 -16.14 -7.94 -10.08
C PRO A 48 -14.79 -7.85 -9.37
N ILE A 49 -14.63 -6.84 -8.51
CA ILE A 49 -13.36 -6.57 -7.80
C ILE A 49 -12.87 -7.80 -7.03
N ARG A 50 -13.79 -8.56 -6.43
CA ARG A 50 -13.43 -9.81 -5.72
C ARG A 50 -12.77 -10.86 -6.62
N ARG A 51 -13.17 -10.95 -7.88
CA ARG A 51 -12.58 -11.88 -8.86
C ARG A 51 -11.23 -11.43 -9.34
N LEU A 52 -11.08 -10.13 -9.54
CA LEU A 52 -9.77 -9.53 -9.83
C LEU A 52 -8.79 -9.77 -8.68
N ALA A 53 -9.25 -9.62 -7.43
CA ALA A 53 -8.44 -9.91 -6.25
C ALA A 53 -8.03 -11.38 -6.13
N ASP A 54 -8.91 -12.31 -6.52
CA ASP A 54 -8.55 -13.73 -6.62
C ASP A 54 -7.42 -13.93 -7.64
N GLY A 55 -7.50 -13.32 -8.82
CA GLY A 55 -6.44 -13.37 -9.84
C GLY A 55 -5.11 -12.79 -9.36
N ILE A 56 -5.13 -11.62 -8.71
CA ILE A 56 -3.93 -10.98 -8.13
C ILE A 56 -3.26 -11.89 -7.08
N ALA A 57 -4.06 -12.65 -6.32
CA ALA A 57 -3.56 -13.59 -5.32
C ALA A 57 -3.22 -14.98 -5.90
N GLY A 58 -3.23 -15.15 -7.23
CA GLY A 58 -2.92 -16.42 -7.89
C GLY A 58 -4.01 -17.49 -7.75
N ARG A 59 -5.23 -17.11 -7.36
CA ARG A 59 -6.39 -18.01 -7.21
C ARG A 59 -7.22 -18.07 -8.49
N LYS A 60 -8.07 -19.10 -8.58
CA LYS A 60 -8.99 -19.28 -9.71
C LYS A 60 -10.06 -18.19 -9.74
N MET A 61 -10.10 -17.42 -10.83
CA MET A 61 -11.07 -16.34 -11.01
C MET A 61 -12.46 -16.81 -11.46
N ASP A 62 -12.61 -18.05 -11.94
CA ASP A 62 -13.87 -18.63 -12.44
C ASP A 62 -14.65 -19.43 -11.37
N ALA A 63 -14.06 -19.65 -10.19
CA ALA A 63 -14.63 -20.43 -9.11
C ALA A 63 -16.06 -20.00 -8.74
N ARG A 64 -16.92 -20.94 -8.29
CA ARG A 64 -18.31 -20.60 -7.93
C ARG A 64 -18.40 -19.62 -6.76
N LYS A 65 -17.53 -19.76 -5.76
CA LYS A 65 -17.36 -18.83 -4.64
C LYS A 65 -16.06 -18.04 -4.84
N SER A 66 -16.00 -16.86 -4.25
CA SER A 66 -14.75 -16.10 -4.15
C SER A 66 -14.13 -16.36 -2.79
N GLU A 67 -12.80 -16.52 -2.77
CA GLU A 67 -12.03 -16.84 -1.57
C GLU A 67 -11.37 -15.59 -0.96
N ALA A 68 -11.36 -14.48 -1.69
CA ALA A 68 -10.95 -13.17 -1.22
C ALA A 68 -11.83 -12.66 -0.05
N GLN A 69 -11.23 -12.50 1.13
CA GLN A 69 -11.88 -11.82 2.27
C GLN A 69 -12.06 -10.31 2.03
N GLU A 70 -13.00 -9.74 2.78
CA GLU A 70 -13.63 -8.41 2.76
C GLU A 70 -13.12 -7.31 1.79
N VAL A 71 -14.09 -6.72 1.05
CA VAL A 71 -13.86 -5.74 -0.03
C VAL A 71 -13.22 -4.43 0.43
N GLN A 72 -13.29 -4.14 1.73
CA GLN A 72 -12.81 -2.89 2.31
C GLN A 72 -11.30 -2.69 2.10
N ARG A 73 -10.50 -3.75 2.18
CA ARG A 73 -9.05 -3.71 1.87
C ARG A 73 -8.78 -3.42 0.39
N TYR A 74 -9.64 -3.88 -0.53
CA TYR A 74 -9.46 -3.64 -1.96
C TYR A 74 -9.79 -2.21 -2.38
N ARG A 75 -10.71 -1.52 -1.70
CA ARG A 75 -11.03 -0.12 -1.99
C ARG A 75 -9.82 0.78 -1.83
N GLN A 76 -9.06 0.59 -0.75
CA GLN A 76 -7.85 1.37 -0.52
C GLN A 76 -6.79 1.07 -1.59
N ASN A 77 -6.61 -0.21 -1.94
CA ASN A 77 -5.68 -0.61 -3.00
C ASN A 77 -6.09 -0.07 -4.37
N LEU A 78 -7.38 -0.03 -4.68
CA LEU A 78 -7.91 0.56 -5.92
C LEU A 78 -7.66 2.06 -5.98
N ARG A 79 -7.85 2.79 -4.88
CA ARG A 79 -7.48 4.21 -4.80
C ARG A 79 -5.98 4.41 -5.02
N TYR A 80 -5.13 3.62 -4.36
CA TYR A 80 -3.67 3.65 -4.61
C TYR A 80 -3.30 3.29 -6.06
N SER A 81 -4.13 2.50 -6.71
CA SER A 81 -4.01 2.06 -8.09
C SER A 81 -4.65 3.05 -9.08
N GLY A 82 -5.10 4.20 -8.58
CA GLY A 82 -5.63 5.32 -9.35
C GLY A 82 -7.07 5.23 -9.84
N PHE A 83 -7.86 4.36 -9.20
CA PHE A 83 -9.28 4.28 -9.45
C PHE A 83 -10.06 5.15 -8.45
N ARG A 84 -11.12 5.81 -8.92
CA ARG A 84 -12.10 6.51 -8.10
C ARG A 84 -13.42 5.75 -8.04
N GLU A 85 -14.12 5.92 -6.92
CA GLU A 85 -15.42 5.30 -6.64
C GLU A 85 -16.54 6.16 -7.23
N ILE A 86 -17.48 5.54 -7.94
CA ILE A 86 -18.66 6.16 -8.55
C ILE A 86 -19.92 5.56 -7.92
N THR A 87 -20.67 6.41 -7.24
CA THR A 87 -21.93 6.11 -6.53
C THR A 87 -23.10 6.81 -7.20
N GLU A 88 -24.33 6.57 -6.75
CA GLU A 88 -25.56 7.19 -7.28
C GLU A 88 -25.54 8.73 -7.27
N GLU A 89 -24.67 9.34 -6.46
CA GLU A 89 -24.49 10.80 -6.38
C GLU A 89 -23.70 11.39 -7.56
N HIS A 90 -23.01 10.55 -8.33
CA HIS A 90 -22.15 10.96 -9.44
C HIS A 90 -22.91 10.91 -10.77
N ALA A 91 -22.67 11.88 -11.64
CA ALA A 91 -23.39 12.02 -12.91
C ALA A 91 -23.20 10.80 -13.84
N GLU A 92 -22.02 10.20 -13.81
CA GLU A 92 -21.61 9.07 -14.65
C GLU A 92 -22.26 7.74 -14.24
N HIS A 93 -22.81 7.67 -13.01
CA HIS A 93 -23.35 6.42 -12.46
C HIS A 93 -24.50 5.86 -13.29
N LYS A 94 -25.42 6.73 -13.71
CA LYS A 94 -26.62 6.35 -14.47
C LYS A 94 -26.25 5.68 -15.80
N ASP A 95 -25.25 6.22 -16.49
CA ASP A 95 -24.81 5.70 -17.79
C ASP A 95 -24.09 4.36 -17.66
N LEU A 96 -23.25 4.22 -16.63
CA LEU A 96 -22.59 2.96 -16.30
C LEU A 96 -23.60 1.87 -15.90
N LEU A 97 -24.61 2.24 -15.12
CA LEU A 97 -25.68 1.33 -14.72
C LEU A 97 -26.49 0.87 -15.93
N GLY A 98 -26.91 1.79 -16.80
CA GLY A 98 -27.63 1.44 -18.03
C GLY A 98 -26.82 0.55 -18.97
N SER A 99 -25.51 0.80 -19.09
CA SER A 99 -24.59 -0.05 -19.87
C SER A 99 -24.49 -1.46 -19.30
N LEU A 100 -24.42 -1.60 -17.97
CA LEU A 100 -24.41 -2.91 -17.30
C LEU A 100 -25.74 -3.63 -17.45
N GLU A 101 -26.86 -2.91 -17.34
CA GLU A 101 -28.20 -3.46 -17.54
C GLU A 101 -28.38 -3.99 -18.95
N SER A 102 -27.97 -3.23 -19.97
CA SER A 102 -27.97 -3.64 -21.38
C SER A 102 -27.22 -4.96 -21.60
N LEU A 103 -26.03 -5.09 -21.00
CA LEU A 103 -25.21 -6.32 -21.07
C LEU A 103 -25.92 -7.55 -20.44
N LEU A 104 -26.80 -7.32 -19.47
CA LEU A 104 -27.43 -8.35 -18.65
C LEU A 104 -28.94 -8.46 -18.88
N VAL A 105 -29.49 -7.87 -19.95
CA VAL A 105 -30.93 -7.76 -20.26
C VAL A 105 -31.68 -9.10 -20.12
N ASP A 106 -31.11 -10.20 -20.61
CA ASP A 106 -31.78 -11.52 -20.54
C ASP A 106 -31.75 -12.15 -19.15
N MET A 107 -30.87 -11.68 -18.25
CA MET A 107 -30.66 -12.25 -16.92
C MET A 107 -31.38 -11.51 -15.79
N PHE A 108 -31.76 -10.26 -16.05
CA PHE A 108 -32.43 -9.39 -15.10
C PHE A 108 -33.96 -9.54 -15.11
N LYS A 109 -34.53 -10.29 -16.05
CA LYS A 109 -35.98 -10.58 -16.12
C LYS A 109 -36.57 -11.23 -14.86
N GLU A 110 -35.75 -11.79 -13.97
CA GLU A 110 -36.22 -12.46 -12.74
C GLU A 110 -35.87 -11.75 -11.42
N ASN A 111 -35.00 -10.74 -11.40
CA ASN A 111 -34.76 -9.82 -10.27
C ASN A 111 -33.49 -9.00 -10.51
N PRO A 112 -33.57 -7.66 -10.41
CA PRO A 112 -32.49 -6.93 -9.75
C PRO A 112 -32.96 -5.77 -8.88
N SER A 113 -32.12 -5.42 -7.91
CA SER A 113 -32.04 -4.06 -7.37
C SER A 113 -30.68 -3.47 -7.81
N PRO A 114 -30.63 -2.79 -8.97
CA PRO A 114 -29.40 -2.24 -9.54
C PRO A 114 -28.84 -1.05 -8.74
N SER A 115 -29.68 -0.37 -7.95
CA SER A 115 -29.34 0.83 -7.16
C SER A 115 -28.18 0.63 -6.17
N LYS A 116 -27.95 -0.59 -5.68
CA LYS A 116 -26.85 -0.85 -4.72
C LYS A 116 -25.47 -1.04 -5.36
N LYS A 117 -25.31 -0.76 -6.66
CA LYS A 117 -24.03 -0.95 -7.35
C LYS A 117 -23.12 0.27 -7.26
N THR A 118 -21.84 0.01 -7.02
CA THR A 118 -20.76 0.97 -7.04
C THR A 118 -19.77 0.60 -8.14
N PHE A 119 -19.37 1.59 -8.93
CA PHE A 119 -18.40 1.41 -9.99
C PHE A 119 -17.05 2.02 -9.59
N TRP A 120 -15.98 1.45 -10.11
CA TRP A 120 -14.62 1.96 -9.92
C TRP A 120 -14.02 2.23 -11.29
N ILE A 121 -13.71 3.49 -11.56
CA ILE A 121 -13.19 3.94 -12.86
C ILE A 121 -11.82 4.57 -12.68
N LEU A 122 -10.97 4.52 -13.71
CA LEU A 122 -9.69 5.22 -13.67
C LEU A 122 -9.93 6.71 -13.51
N ASN A 123 -9.21 7.38 -12.61
CA ASN A 123 -9.36 8.82 -12.41
C ASN A 123 -8.65 9.57 -13.55
N THR A 124 -9.36 9.76 -14.66
CA THR A 124 -8.83 10.44 -15.85
C THR A 124 -8.62 11.93 -15.64
N ASP A 125 -9.48 12.59 -14.86
CA ASP A 125 -9.42 14.05 -14.68
C ASP A 125 -8.08 14.50 -14.06
N ILE A 126 -7.63 13.79 -13.02
CA ILE A 126 -6.33 14.07 -12.41
C ILE A 126 -5.16 13.61 -13.28
N ARG A 127 -5.34 12.53 -14.05
CA ARG A 127 -4.31 12.02 -14.95
C ARG A 127 -4.03 12.99 -16.09
N GLU A 128 -5.08 13.50 -16.72
CA GLU A 128 -4.99 14.53 -17.76
C GLU A 128 -4.38 15.82 -17.23
N ALA A 129 -4.75 16.25 -16.02
CA ALA A 129 -4.13 17.41 -15.37
C ALA A 129 -2.63 17.22 -15.11
N VAL A 130 -2.20 16.00 -14.76
CA VAL A 130 -0.77 15.66 -14.59
C VAL A 130 -0.04 15.60 -15.95
N LEU A 131 -0.66 15.05 -17.00
CA LEU A 131 -0.11 15.08 -18.36
C LEU A 131 0.07 16.51 -18.88
N ASP A 132 -0.90 17.37 -18.61
CA ASP A 132 -0.80 18.79 -18.93
C ASP A 132 0.27 19.50 -18.10
N ALA A 133 0.43 19.12 -16.84
CA ALA A 133 1.48 19.65 -15.98
C ALA A 133 2.90 19.36 -16.47
N PHE A 134 3.15 18.20 -17.10
CA PHE A 134 4.44 17.94 -17.76
C PHE A 134 4.69 18.92 -18.90
N ARG A 135 3.69 19.16 -19.77
CA ARG A 135 3.80 20.12 -20.88
C ARG A 135 4.07 21.54 -20.38
N GLN A 136 3.33 21.98 -19.36
CA GLN A 136 3.53 23.30 -18.76
C GLN A 136 4.93 23.43 -18.13
N TYR A 137 5.44 22.37 -17.51
CA TYR A 137 6.80 22.36 -16.96
C TYR A 137 7.87 22.42 -18.06
N ASP A 138 7.68 21.72 -19.18
CA ASP A 138 8.61 21.78 -20.32
C ASP A 138 8.62 23.18 -20.97
N GLU A 139 7.46 23.84 -21.04
CA GLU A 139 7.33 25.17 -21.63
C GLU A 139 7.86 26.29 -20.73
N HIS A 140 7.58 26.23 -19.42
CA HIS A 140 7.82 27.33 -18.50
C HIS A 140 8.91 27.06 -17.46
N GLY A 141 9.37 25.82 -17.34
CA GLY A 141 10.35 25.40 -16.34
C GLY A 141 9.77 25.36 -14.93
N MET A 142 10.62 25.68 -13.94
CA MET A 142 10.25 25.60 -12.52
C MET A 142 9.15 26.63 -12.16
N PRO A 143 8.00 26.20 -11.61
CA PRO A 143 6.93 27.11 -11.22
C PRO A 143 7.27 27.94 -9.97
N ASP A 144 6.69 29.14 -9.88
CA ASP A 144 6.85 30.04 -8.74
C ASP A 144 6.40 29.39 -7.41
N GLY A 145 7.17 29.61 -6.35
CA GLY A 145 6.87 29.06 -5.02
C GLY A 145 7.29 27.59 -4.84
N PHE A 146 8.10 27.06 -5.74
CA PHE A 146 8.75 25.76 -5.63
C PHE A 146 10.27 25.91 -5.53
N ALA A 147 10.89 24.98 -4.80
CA ALA A 147 12.34 24.85 -4.70
C ALA A 147 12.79 23.60 -5.44
N GLU A 148 14.06 23.57 -5.88
CA GLU A 148 14.65 22.42 -6.56
C GLU A 148 14.39 21.10 -5.82
N ALA A 149 13.91 20.09 -6.55
CA ALA A 149 13.62 18.79 -5.99
C ALA A 149 14.91 17.99 -5.75
N ARG A 150 14.98 17.32 -4.60
CA ARG A 150 16.14 16.52 -4.16
C ARG A 150 15.86 15.04 -3.99
N THR A 151 14.60 14.63 -3.99
CA THR A 151 14.19 13.27 -3.56
C THR A 151 13.22 12.65 -4.53
N TRP A 152 11.97 13.09 -4.57
CA TRP A 152 10.92 12.44 -5.36
C TRP A 152 10.82 13.00 -6.78
N PHE A 153 10.91 12.10 -7.75
CA PHE A 153 10.66 12.38 -9.16
C PHE A 153 9.56 11.47 -9.71
N VAL A 154 8.86 11.96 -10.73
CA VAL A 154 7.82 11.26 -11.47
C VAL A 154 8.26 11.09 -12.92
N SER A 155 8.12 9.88 -13.47
CA SER A 155 8.50 9.61 -14.85
C SER A 155 7.39 10.02 -15.80
N HIS A 156 7.73 10.71 -16.90
CA HIS A 156 6.80 10.95 -17.99
C HIS A 156 6.45 9.63 -18.68
N PRO A 157 5.17 9.29 -18.87
CA PRO A 157 4.75 7.94 -19.26
C PRO A 157 5.18 7.51 -20.68
N GLU A 158 5.49 8.47 -21.56
CA GLU A 158 5.92 8.16 -22.93
C GLU A 158 7.43 8.21 -23.14
N THR A 159 8.14 9.01 -22.32
CA THR A 159 9.56 9.33 -22.54
C THR A 159 10.46 8.80 -21.44
N ASP A 160 9.89 8.32 -20.33
CA ASP A 160 10.57 7.90 -19.09
C ASP A 160 11.48 8.97 -18.47
N VAL A 161 11.42 10.21 -18.95
CA VAL A 161 12.20 11.33 -18.40
C VAL A 161 11.68 11.64 -16.99
N PRO A 162 12.56 11.77 -15.98
CA PRO A 162 12.16 12.07 -14.61
C PRO A 162 11.95 13.57 -14.39
N TYR A 163 10.82 13.93 -13.78
CA TYR A 163 10.47 15.31 -13.43
C TYR A 163 10.29 15.48 -11.91
N PRO A 164 10.55 16.67 -11.35
CA PRO A 164 10.28 16.98 -9.95
C PRO A 164 8.82 16.68 -9.54
N ALA A 165 8.59 15.60 -8.79
CA ALA A 165 7.24 15.11 -8.48
C ALA A 165 6.38 16.19 -7.77
N LYS A 166 7.00 16.97 -6.88
CA LYS A 166 6.28 18.02 -6.15
C LYS A 166 5.79 19.14 -7.05
N MET A 167 6.55 19.50 -8.09
CA MET A 167 6.21 20.58 -9.00
C MET A 167 5.13 20.14 -9.98
N ILE A 168 5.31 18.97 -10.60
CA ILE A 168 4.31 18.39 -11.52
C ILE A 168 2.95 18.25 -10.82
N TRP A 169 2.95 17.71 -9.60
CA TRP A 169 1.71 17.62 -8.84
C TRP A 169 1.10 18.99 -8.53
N GLY A 170 1.92 19.97 -8.14
CA GLY A 170 1.47 21.32 -7.83
C GLY A 170 0.81 22.04 -9.01
N ILE A 171 1.40 21.92 -10.20
CA ILE A 171 0.83 22.44 -11.45
C ILE A 171 -0.52 21.75 -11.71
N ALA A 172 -0.56 20.41 -11.63
CA ALA A 172 -1.76 19.63 -11.90
C ALA A 172 -2.96 20.00 -10.99
N ILE A 173 -2.70 20.33 -9.73
CA ILE A 173 -3.76 20.71 -8.77
C ILE A 173 -3.90 22.22 -8.58
N ASN A 174 -3.15 23.03 -9.35
CA ASN A 174 -3.07 24.48 -9.23
C ASN A 174 -2.80 24.98 -7.80
N LYS A 175 -1.75 24.45 -7.15
CA LYS A 175 -1.32 24.85 -5.79
C LYS A 175 0.17 25.13 -5.72
N LYS A 176 0.57 26.01 -4.79
CA LYS A 176 1.97 26.33 -4.48
C LYS A 176 2.62 25.27 -3.60
N GLY A 177 3.95 25.17 -3.67
CA GLY A 177 4.72 24.16 -2.93
C GLY A 177 4.60 24.26 -1.40
N SER A 178 4.18 25.40 -0.84
CA SER A 178 3.92 25.59 0.58
C SER A 178 2.61 24.97 1.07
N GLU A 179 1.69 24.63 0.16
CA GLU A 179 0.33 24.16 0.50
C GLU A 179 0.26 22.65 0.71
N PHE A 180 1.32 21.91 0.41
CA PHE A 180 1.38 20.46 0.55
C PHE A 180 2.82 19.95 0.73
N ILE A 181 2.97 18.78 1.33
CA ILE A 181 4.27 18.13 1.53
C ILE A 181 4.61 17.17 0.37
N SER A 182 5.90 16.85 0.20
CA SER A 182 6.38 16.01 -0.91
C SER A 182 5.73 14.62 -0.95
N HIS A 183 5.39 14.05 0.21
CA HIS A 183 4.67 12.77 0.28
C HIS A 183 3.26 12.85 -0.31
N GLN A 184 2.54 13.95 -0.08
CA GLN A 184 1.22 14.16 -0.66
C GLN A 184 1.29 14.25 -2.20
N ALA A 185 2.34 14.90 -2.72
CA ALA A 185 2.57 14.96 -4.16
C ALA A 185 2.86 13.58 -4.77
N ARG A 186 3.80 12.83 -4.18
CA ARG A 186 4.12 11.46 -4.59
C ARG A 186 2.88 10.57 -4.57
N ASP A 187 2.12 10.61 -3.49
CA ASP A 187 0.96 9.74 -3.32
C ASP A 187 -0.15 10.12 -4.30
N GLY A 188 -0.36 11.42 -4.54
CA GLY A 188 -1.28 11.91 -5.57
C GLY A 188 -0.89 11.47 -6.98
N LEU A 189 0.38 11.58 -7.35
CA LEU A 189 0.88 11.14 -8.65
C LEU A 189 0.76 9.62 -8.83
N ARG A 190 1.03 8.83 -7.79
CA ARG A 190 0.79 7.38 -7.81
C ARG A 190 -0.69 7.05 -7.97
N GLN A 191 -1.56 7.79 -7.28
CA GLN A 191 -3.01 7.71 -7.47
C GLN A 191 -3.47 8.22 -8.85
N ALA A 192 -2.66 8.97 -9.58
CA ALA A 192 -2.95 9.34 -10.98
C ALA A 192 -2.38 8.31 -11.98
N GLY A 193 -1.77 7.23 -11.48
CA GLY A 193 -1.20 6.16 -12.29
C GLY A 193 0.18 6.49 -12.86
N PHE A 194 0.97 7.33 -12.18
CA PHE A 194 2.34 7.65 -12.57
C PHE A 194 3.36 6.98 -11.64
N GLU A 195 4.47 6.55 -12.22
CA GLU A 195 5.57 5.99 -11.47
C GLU A 195 6.38 7.10 -10.79
N CYS A 196 6.60 6.95 -9.48
CA CYS A 196 7.41 7.88 -8.71
C CYS A 196 8.56 7.14 -8.05
N ALA A 197 9.77 7.64 -8.28
CA ALA A 197 11.00 7.11 -7.74
C ALA A 197 11.70 8.13 -6.85
N ASP A 198 12.42 7.63 -5.85
CA ASP A 198 13.31 8.45 -5.04
C ASP A 198 14.68 8.48 -5.73
N LEU A 199 15.01 9.62 -6.33
CA LEU A 199 16.23 9.83 -7.09
C LEU A 199 17.30 10.58 -6.31
N THR A 200 17.23 10.58 -4.97
CA THR A 200 18.28 11.17 -4.12
C THR A 200 19.69 10.68 -4.50
N ASN A 201 19.81 9.55 -5.21
CA ASN A 201 21.06 8.92 -5.64
C ASN A 201 21.22 8.65 -7.17
N LEU A 202 20.36 9.16 -8.08
CA LEU A 202 20.51 8.88 -9.53
C LEU A 202 21.43 9.84 -10.29
N ALA A 203 22.12 10.76 -9.62
CA ALA A 203 23.16 11.54 -10.28
C ALA A 203 24.43 10.68 -10.48
N GLU A 204 24.52 10.09 -11.68
CA GLU A 204 25.69 9.48 -12.33
C GLU A 204 26.28 8.18 -11.72
N PRO A 205 26.19 7.03 -12.43
CA PRO A 205 26.68 5.73 -11.95
C PRO A 205 28.22 5.59 -11.85
N ASP A 206 29.01 6.61 -12.19
CA ASP A 206 30.49 6.53 -12.17
C ASP A 206 31.21 7.66 -11.41
N ARG A 207 30.50 8.38 -10.53
CA ARG A 207 31.16 9.17 -9.48
C ARG A 207 30.96 8.50 -8.15
N ARG A 208 31.86 7.60 -7.77
CA ARG A 208 32.12 7.43 -6.33
C ARG A 208 32.55 8.80 -5.83
N PRO A 209 31.79 9.47 -4.95
CA PRO A 209 32.29 10.71 -4.37
C PRO A 209 33.64 10.39 -3.74
N ALA A 210 34.69 11.10 -4.16
CA ALA A 210 36.05 10.84 -3.71
C ALA A 210 36.17 10.88 -2.17
N GLN A 211 35.22 11.55 -1.52
CA GLN A 211 35.02 11.53 -0.08
C GLN A 211 33.52 11.46 0.25
N LEU A 212 33.14 10.43 1.00
CA LEU A 212 31.83 10.32 1.65
C LEU A 212 31.89 11.12 2.94
N LYS A 213 31.22 12.27 2.99
CA LYS A 213 31.14 13.10 4.20
C LYS A 213 29.95 12.66 5.06
N GLU A 214 30.24 11.80 6.03
CA GLU A 214 29.30 11.40 7.08
C GLU A 214 29.51 12.25 8.35
N GLY A 215 28.56 12.22 9.29
CA GLY A 215 28.71 12.88 10.60
C GLY A 215 28.30 14.36 10.68
N SER A 216 27.58 14.90 9.68
CA SER A 216 26.98 16.23 9.81
C SER A 216 25.91 16.24 10.91
N ILE A 217 26.00 17.18 11.84
CA ILE A 217 25.04 17.33 12.95
C ILE A 217 23.70 17.78 12.36
N ARG A 218 22.65 16.98 12.60
CA ARG A 218 21.26 17.33 12.30
C ARG A 218 20.49 17.37 13.61
N GLU A 219 19.92 18.51 13.93
CA GLU A 219 19.05 18.66 15.10
C GLU A 219 17.62 18.22 14.73
N THR A 220 17.03 17.35 15.56
CA THR A 220 15.64 16.90 15.38
C THR A 220 14.90 17.02 16.70
N ILE A 221 13.73 17.66 16.67
CA ILE A 221 12.80 17.68 17.81
C ILE A 221 11.91 16.44 17.70
N GLN A 222 12.09 15.46 18.59
CA GLN A 222 11.26 14.26 18.66
C GLN A 222 10.43 14.27 19.95
N VAL A 223 9.11 14.18 19.82
CA VAL A 223 8.22 13.90 20.96
C VAL A 223 8.25 12.40 21.24
N ARG A 224 8.86 12.01 22.37
CA ARG A 224 8.89 10.61 22.82
C ARG A 224 7.92 10.44 23.97
N ARG A 225 7.06 9.42 23.89
CA ARG A 225 6.24 8.98 25.03
C ARG A 225 7.14 8.21 26.00
N GLU A 226 7.07 8.57 27.28
CA GLU A 226 7.85 7.93 28.35
C GLU A 226 7.53 6.43 28.44
N ARG A 227 8.57 5.61 28.63
CA ARG A 227 8.44 4.16 28.85
C ARG A 227 8.90 3.86 30.27
N ASN A 228 8.07 3.15 31.04
CA ASN A 228 8.41 2.79 32.41
C ASN A 228 9.50 1.68 32.43
N PRO A 229 10.71 1.95 32.94
CA PRO A 229 11.79 0.97 32.98
C PRO A 229 11.48 -0.24 33.86
N ILE A 230 10.62 -0.08 34.88
CA ILE A 230 10.18 -1.17 35.76
C ILE A 230 9.37 -2.19 34.96
N ALA A 231 8.48 -1.75 34.06
CA ALA A 231 7.68 -2.65 33.23
C ALA A 231 8.58 -3.53 32.34
N ARG A 232 9.67 -2.97 31.79
CA ARG A 232 10.66 -3.74 31.05
C ARG A 232 11.36 -4.78 31.93
N ALA A 233 11.81 -4.39 33.12
CA ALA A 233 12.51 -5.29 34.04
C ALA A 233 11.60 -6.47 34.45
N LEU A 234 10.33 -6.18 34.78
CA LEU A 234 9.33 -7.19 35.14
C LEU A 234 9.03 -8.15 33.99
N CYS A 235 8.93 -7.66 32.75
CA CYS A 235 8.77 -8.50 31.56
C CYS A 235 9.97 -9.46 31.41
N ILE A 236 11.20 -8.95 31.49
CA ILE A 236 12.40 -9.79 31.38
C ILE A 236 12.43 -10.85 32.48
N GLU A 237 12.13 -10.47 33.72
CA GLU A 237 12.10 -11.39 34.85
C GLU A 237 11.04 -12.48 34.68
N HIS A 238 9.83 -12.11 34.24
CA HIS A 238 8.76 -13.04 33.93
C HIS A 238 9.20 -14.07 32.88
N TYR A 239 9.78 -13.62 31.77
CA TYR A 239 10.20 -14.51 30.68
C TYR A 239 11.43 -15.35 31.03
N ARG A 240 12.34 -14.86 31.87
CA ARG A 240 13.42 -15.69 32.41
C ARG A 240 12.87 -16.83 33.26
N LYS A 241 11.95 -16.54 34.19
CA LYS A 241 11.31 -17.59 35.01
C LYS A 241 10.56 -18.61 34.17
N LYS A 242 9.88 -18.14 33.11
CA LYS A 242 9.13 -19.00 32.19
C LYS A 242 10.01 -19.91 31.33
N ASN A 243 11.25 -19.50 31.06
CA ASN A 243 12.17 -20.19 30.14
C ASN A 243 13.42 -20.71 30.87
N ASP A 244 13.28 -21.20 32.10
CA ASP A 244 14.37 -21.81 32.89
C ASP A 244 15.63 -20.93 33.01
N GLY A 245 15.42 -19.63 33.23
CA GLY A 245 16.48 -18.61 33.36
C GLY A 245 16.95 -18.03 32.03
N ARG A 246 16.51 -18.56 30.89
CA ARG A 246 16.94 -18.13 29.55
C ARG A 246 16.14 -16.93 29.06
N LEU A 247 16.78 -16.13 28.22
CA LEU A 247 16.15 -14.95 27.61
C LEU A 247 16.17 -15.08 26.10
N ILE A 248 15.11 -15.69 25.57
CA ILE A 248 14.97 -16.04 24.16
C ILE A 248 13.97 -15.12 23.46
N CYS A 249 14.19 -14.88 22.17
CA CYS A 249 13.21 -14.17 21.34
C CYS A 249 11.94 -15.01 21.19
N ILE A 250 10.76 -14.44 21.46
CA ILE A 250 9.50 -15.15 21.29
C ILE A 250 9.20 -15.50 19.82
N VAL A 251 9.79 -14.80 18.86
CA VAL A 251 9.54 -14.99 17.42
C VAL A 251 10.44 -16.08 16.83
N CYS A 252 11.76 -15.94 16.97
CA CYS A 252 12.75 -16.79 16.30
C CYS A 252 13.60 -17.63 17.26
N GLU A 253 13.30 -17.61 18.56
CA GLU A 253 13.99 -18.37 19.61
C GLU A 253 15.49 -18.02 19.79
N PHE A 254 15.97 -16.99 19.08
CA PHE A 254 17.35 -16.52 19.19
C PHE A 254 17.70 -16.10 20.62
N GLU A 255 18.85 -16.58 21.10
CA GLU A 255 19.41 -16.25 22.41
C GLU A 255 20.78 -15.58 22.26
N PHE A 256 20.86 -14.34 22.73
CA PHE A 256 22.09 -13.55 22.65
C PHE A 256 23.21 -14.12 23.52
N ALA A 257 22.90 -14.60 24.73
CA ALA A 257 23.90 -15.18 25.61
C ALA A 257 24.57 -16.42 24.99
N THR A 258 23.79 -17.26 24.30
CA THR A 258 24.29 -18.45 23.62
C THR A 258 25.15 -18.11 22.40
N SER A 259 24.78 -17.07 21.65
CA SER A 259 25.48 -16.70 20.41
C SER A 259 26.69 -15.79 20.62
N TYR A 260 26.65 -14.93 21.65
CA TYR A 260 27.64 -13.87 21.89
C TYR A 260 28.28 -13.94 23.28
N GLY A 261 27.97 -14.96 24.09
CA GLY A 261 28.50 -15.13 25.44
C GLY A 261 28.11 -13.98 26.38
N VAL A 262 29.07 -13.52 27.18
CA VAL A 262 28.88 -12.46 28.18
C VAL A 262 28.38 -11.15 27.56
N LEU A 263 28.80 -10.83 26.33
CA LEU A 263 28.35 -9.63 25.61
C LEU A 263 26.83 -9.64 25.35
N GLY A 264 26.27 -10.83 25.12
CA GLY A 264 24.84 -11.02 24.87
C GLY A 264 24.01 -11.21 26.13
N ALA A 265 24.62 -11.30 27.32
CA ALA A 265 23.93 -11.63 28.55
C ALA A 265 22.89 -10.56 28.91
N GLY A 266 21.62 -10.94 28.97
CA GLY A 266 20.50 -10.02 29.26
C GLY A 266 20.14 -9.06 28.13
N PHE A 267 20.79 -9.15 26.97
CA PHE A 267 20.48 -8.29 25.82
C PHE A 267 19.27 -8.81 25.05
N ILE A 268 18.17 -8.06 25.11
CA ILE A 268 16.96 -8.28 24.30
C ILE A 268 16.13 -7.00 24.21
N HIS A 269 15.36 -6.82 23.14
CA HIS A 269 14.34 -5.79 23.09
C HIS A 269 13.02 -6.28 23.73
N VAL A 270 12.25 -5.34 24.27
CA VAL A 270 10.88 -5.62 24.76
C VAL A 270 9.91 -4.85 23.87
N HIS A 271 8.99 -5.60 23.27
CA HIS A 271 8.00 -5.09 22.34
C HIS A 271 6.62 -5.05 23.01
N HIS A 272 5.83 -4.02 22.71
CA HIS A 272 4.46 -3.89 23.20
C HIS A 272 3.52 -4.47 22.15
N LEU A 273 2.77 -5.52 22.50
CA LEU A 273 1.81 -6.15 21.59
C LEU A 273 0.73 -5.16 21.13
N ASN A 274 0.33 -4.27 22.04
CA ASN A 274 -0.51 -3.12 21.74
C ASN A 274 0.37 -1.87 21.66
N PRO A 275 0.48 -1.14 20.54
CA PRO A 275 1.37 0.02 20.44
C PRO A 275 1.02 1.16 21.40
N ILE A 276 2.03 1.71 22.10
CA ILE A 276 1.82 2.92 22.91
C ILE A 276 1.60 4.15 22.03
N SER A 277 2.14 4.18 20.81
CA SER A 277 1.98 5.29 19.87
C SER A 277 0.54 5.56 19.45
N GLU A 278 -0.30 4.52 19.47
CA GLU A 278 -1.71 4.57 19.05
C GLU A 278 -2.67 4.85 20.22
N ALA A 279 -2.18 4.86 21.46
CA ALA A 279 -3.03 5.14 22.62
C ALA A 279 -3.43 6.63 22.67
N ALA A 280 -4.71 6.92 22.93
CA ALA A 280 -5.18 8.30 23.08
C ALA A 280 -4.65 8.99 24.36
N SER A 281 -4.23 8.21 25.37
CA SER A 281 -3.75 8.68 26.67
C SER A 281 -2.73 7.72 27.30
N SER A 282 -2.14 8.11 28.44
CA SER A 282 -1.35 7.20 29.29
C SER A 282 -2.20 6.02 29.76
N ARG A 283 -1.64 4.82 29.80
CA ARG A 283 -2.33 3.60 30.25
C ARG A 283 -1.45 2.74 31.14
N PHE A 284 -2.08 1.92 31.97
CA PHE A 284 -1.40 0.84 32.67
C PHE A 284 -0.97 -0.25 31.68
N VAL A 285 0.18 -0.86 31.95
CA VAL A 285 0.77 -1.93 31.15
C VAL A 285 1.01 -3.10 32.09
N SER A 286 0.52 -4.29 31.74
CA SER A 286 0.85 -5.54 32.41
C SER A 286 2.08 -6.16 31.72
N PRO A 287 3.24 -6.23 32.38
CA PRO A 287 4.47 -6.75 31.76
C PRO A 287 4.37 -8.20 31.26
N GLU A 288 3.53 -9.01 31.88
CA GLU A 288 3.30 -10.41 31.53
C GLU A 288 2.31 -10.61 30.38
N ILE A 289 1.41 -9.66 30.12
CA ILE A 289 0.37 -9.76 29.09
C ILE A 289 0.70 -8.89 27.87
N ASP A 290 1.12 -7.64 28.10
CA ASP A 290 1.26 -6.63 27.05
C ASP A 290 2.65 -6.61 26.41
N LEU A 291 3.64 -7.22 27.07
CA LEU A 291 5.04 -7.12 26.69
C LEU A 291 5.62 -8.50 26.35
N VAL A 292 6.48 -8.52 25.32
CA VAL A 292 7.16 -9.74 24.89
C VAL A 292 8.64 -9.47 24.55
N PRO A 293 9.57 -10.40 24.86
CA PRO A 293 10.96 -10.30 24.46
C PRO A 293 11.13 -10.64 22.98
N VAL A 294 11.78 -9.75 22.23
CA VAL A 294 12.11 -9.92 20.82
C VAL A 294 13.56 -9.52 20.53
N CYS A 295 14.24 -10.24 19.64
CA CYS A 295 15.57 -9.80 19.18
C CYS A 295 15.45 -8.52 18.34
N PRO A 296 16.51 -7.70 18.21
CA PRO A 296 16.50 -6.49 17.40
C PRO A 296 16.08 -6.71 15.94
N ASN A 297 16.43 -7.85 15.35
CA ASN A 297 16.05 -8.18 13.97
C ASN A 297 14.54 -8.40 13.84
N CYS A 298 13.96 -9.27 14.68
CA CYS A 298 12.51 -9.47 14.71
C CYS A 298 11.77 -8.18 15.08
N HIS A 299 12.28 -7.39 16.02
CA HIS A 299 11.68 -6.12 16.38
C HIS A 299 11.64 -5.14 15.19
N SER A 300 12.71 -5.10 14.41
CA SER A 300 12.77 -4.29 13.19
C SER A 300 11.77 -4.77 12.13
N MET A 301 11.61 -6.08 11.97
CA MET A 301 10.67 -6.66 11.00
C MET A 301 9.20 -6.51 11.41
N ILE A 302 8.89 -6.57 12.71
CA ILE A 302 7.56 -6.26 13.23
C ILE A 302 7.09 -4.87 12.76
N HIS A 303 8.00 -3.89 12.77
CA HIS A 303 7.71 -2.50 12.43
C HIS A 303 8.07 -2.07 10.99
N ARG A 304 8.57 -2.99 10.17
CA ARG A 304 9.01 -2.67 8.79
C ARG A 304 7.81 -2.16 7.98
N GLY A 305 7.97 -1.01 7.34
CA GLY A 305 6.90 -0.38 6.54
C GLY A 305 5.88 0.42 7.37
N GLY A 306 6.14 0.67 8.66
CA GLY A 306 5.21 1.40 9.53
C GLY A 306 4.07 0.53 10.08
N GLU A 307 4.18 -0.79 9.94
CA GLU A 307 3.20 -1.73 10.46
C GLU A 307 3.48 -2.11 11.93
N ASN A 308 2.57 -2.87 12.53
CA ASN A 308 2.78 -3.54 13.81
C ASN A 308 2.33 -5.00 13.70
N ARG A 309 3.18 -5.82 13.05
CA ARG A 309 2.86 -7.23 12.79
C ARG A 309 2.76 -8.04 14.08
N SER A 310 1.82 -8.98 14.12
CA SER A 310 1.65 -9.84 15.29
C SER A 310 2.79 -10.85 15.43
N ILE A 311 3.03 -11.35 16.65
CA ILE A 311 4.02 -12.42 16.88
C ILE A 311 3.66 -13.67 16.07
N THR A 312 2.37 -14.00 15.95
CA THR A 312 1.89 -15.14 15.17
C THR A 312 2.21 -14.97 13.68
N GLU A 313 1.95 -13.78 13.13
CA GLU A 313 2.28 -13.45 11.74
C GLU A 313 3.79 -13.57 11.48
N MET A 314 4.61 -13.00 12.37
CA MET A 314 6.06 -13.08 12.25
C MET A 314 6.58 -14.52 12.29
N ARG A 315 6.01 -15.38 13.15
CA ARG A 315 6.35 -16.81 13.19
C ARG A 315 5.96 -17.52 11.89
N SER A 316 4.78 -17.22 11.34
CA SER A 316 4.34 -17.77 10.05
C SER A 316 5.26 -17.37 8.89
N ILE A 317 5.69 -16.11 8.84
CA ILE A 317 6.64 -15.62 7.82
C ILE A 317 7.97 -16.38 7.91
N LEU A 318 8.49 -16.60 9.13
CA LEU A 318 9.72 -17.36 9.29
C LEU A 318 9.54 -18.82 8.87
N ALA A 319 8.44 -19.47 9.28
CA ALA A 319 8.17 -20.87 8.95
C ALA A 319 8.03 -21.13 7.44
N GLN A 320 7.49 -20.18 6.67
CA GLN A 320 7.33 -20.28 5.22
C GLN A 320 8.66 -20.24 4.44
N ASN A 321 9.75 -19.75 5.05
CA ASN A 321 11.07 -19.67 4.41
C ASN A 321 11.99 -20.86 4.74
N TYR A 322 11.50 -21.85 5.51
CA TYR A 322 12.22 -23.09 5.85
C TYR A 322 11.66 -24.33 5.11
N LEU A 323 10.89 -24.14 4.03
CA LEU A 323 10.41 -25.18 3.10
C LEU A 323 10.98 -24.92 1.70
#